data_AF-C0QUQ0-F1
#
_entry.id   AF-C0QUQ0-F1
#
_cell.length_a   1.000
_cell.length_b   1.000
_cell.length_c   1.000
_cell.angle_alpha   90.00
_cell.angle_beta   90.00
_cell.angle_gamma   90.00
#
_symmetry.space_group_name_H-M   'P 1'
#
loop_
_entity.id
_entity.type
_entity.pdbx_description
1 polymer ?
#
loop_
_entity_poly.entity_id
_entity_poly.type
_entity_poly.pdbx_seq_one_letter_code
_entity_poly.pdbx_strand_id
1 'polypeptide(L)'
;MRFEDFLKHPDTMFILDKESKKVLLSLEGLPKDHERFIHSMSLINYNIALLEAEGWKFISGKYDIIPIDFCSASSEKYSIFFDDKYTVLVKTSDKLKDLYKKIKETPLDKLILEESVEAAGSVSEYGDIIDYKGDFTDEEIKIFDSIVNTNDILFKLQADMLSVVSGLIWYPLLGWFIKGKEHTLCSSLGKWAVIKSESFREYIR
;
A
#
# COMPACT_ATOMS: atom_id res chain seq x y z
N MET A 1 13.63 1.95 5.97
CA MET A 1 13.03 1.35 7.15
C MET A 1 12.68 -0.07 6.79
N ARG A 2 13.04 -1.05 7.61
CA ARG A 2 12.64 -2.46 7.44
C ARG A 2 11.33 -2.70 8.19
N PHE A 3 10.61 -3.76 7.87
CA PHE A 3 9.34 -4.04 8.53
C PHE A 3 9.49 -4.15 10.05
N GLU A 4 10.62 -4.70 10.51
CA GLU A 4 10.91 -4.88 11.94
C GLU A 4 11.01 -3.56 12.73
N ASP A 5 11.23 -2.44 12.05
CA ASP A 5 11.26 -1.12 12.68
C ASP A 5 9.85 -0.75 13.18
N PHE A 6 8.78 -1.20 12.50
CA PHE A 6 7.40 -1.03 12.96
C PHE A 6 7.08 -1.85 14.20
N LEU A 7 7.76 -2.97 14.45
CA LEU A 7 7.51 -3.80 15.63
C LEU A 7 7.88 -3.10 16.95
N LYS A 8 8.66 -2.02 16.87
CA LYS A 8 9.17 -1.26 18.01
C LYS A 8 8.76 0.21 17.98
N HIS A 9 7.96 0.62 16.99
CA HIS A 9 7.61 2.03 16.81
C HIS A 9 6.63 2.48 17.92
N PRO A 10 6.79 3.67 18.52
CA PRO A 10 5.93 4.13 19.62
C PRO A 10 4.45 4.26 19.26
N ASP A 11 4.14 4.51 17.98
CA ASP A 11 2.75 4.57 17.49
C ASP A 11 2.17 3.20 17.10
N THR A 12 2.87 2.11 17.41
CA THR A 12 2.40 0.75 17.13
C THR A 12 1.29 0.38 18.09
N MET A 13 0.13 0.06 17.53
CA MET A 13 -1.08 -0.23 18.28
C MET A 13 -1.31 -1.72 18.43
N PHE A 14 -0.88 -2.50 17.45
CA PHE A 14 -1.11 -3.94 17.42
C PHE A 14 -0.05 -4.64 16.58
N ILE A 15 0.38 -5.83 17.03
CA ILE A 15 1.28 -6.72 16.31
C ILE A 15 0.73 -8.14 16.39
N LEU A 16 0.52 -8.77 15.24
CA LEU A 16 0.25 -10.20 15.12
C LEU A 16 1.41 -10.90 14.45
N ASP A 17 1.87 -11.99 15.05
CA ASP A 17 2.69 -13.02 14.41
C ASP A 17 1.78 -14.01 13.67
N LYS A 18 1.92 -14.07 12.34
CA LYS A 18 1.08 -14.87 11.43
C LYS A 18 1.40 -16.37 11.53
N GLU A 19 2.64 -16.73 11.86
CA GLU A 19 3.07 -18.13 11.96
C GLU A 19 2.51 -18.75 13.24
N SER A 20 2.75 -18.12 14.38
CA SER A 20 2.25 -18.63 15.67
C SER A 20 0.79 -18.27 15.93
N LYS A 21 0.20 -17.37 15.12
CA LYS A 21 -1.15 -16.81 15.28
C LYS A 21 -1.35 -16.10 16.63
N LYS A 22 -0.26 -15.62 17.23
CA LYS A 22 -0.28 -14.94 18.52
C LYS A 22 -0.21 -13.43 18.34
N VAL A 23 -1.05 -12.73 19.10
CA VAL A 23 -0.94 -11.27 19.28
C VAL A 23 0.28 -11.02 20.18
N LEU A 24 1.30 -10.36 19.63
CA LEU A 24 2.52 -10.00 20.35
C LEU A 24 2.37 -8.67 21.09
N LEU A 25 1.54 -7.77 20.56
CA LEU A 25 1.24 -6.46 21.13
C LEU A 25 -0.21 -6.10 20.81
N SER A 26 -0.93 -5.54 21.79
CA SER A 26 -2.20 -4.86 21.61
C SER A 26 -2.32 -3.77 22.67
N LEU A 27 -2.50 -2.52 22.26
CA LEU A 27 -2.65 -1.40 23.20
C LEU A 27 -3.97 -1.48 23.96
N GLU A 28 -3.90 -1.14 25.24
CA GLU A 28 -5.06 -1.04 26.12
C GLU A 28 -6.08 -0.05 25.53
N GLY A 29 -7.30 -0.52 25.27
CA GLY A 29 -8.35 0.26 24.60
C GLY A 29 -8.60 -0.08 23.13
N LEU A 30 -7.80 -0.95 22.50
CA LEU A 30 -8.18 -1.57 21.24
C LEU A 30 -9.27 -2.63 21.51
N PRO A 31 -10.51 -2.48 20.98
CA PRO A 31 -11.58 -3.42 21.30
C PRO A 31 -11.27 -4.84 20.78
N LYS A 32 -11.62 -5.87 21.54
CA LYS A 32 -11.29 -7.28 21.22
C LYS A 32 -11.77 -7.75 19.85
N ASP A 33 -12.89 -7.22 19.37
CA ASP A 33 -13.41 -7.53 18.03
C ASP A 33 -12.46 -7.05 16.92
N HIS A 34 -11.68 -6.01 17.19
CA HIS A 34 -10.66 -5.50 16.26
C HIS A 34 -9.47 -6.46 16.19
N GLU A 35 -9.02 -7.01 17.32
CA GLU A 35 -7.92 -8.00 17.35
C GLU A 35 -8.28 -9.25 16.54
N ARG A 36 -9.49 -9.79 16.75
CA ARG A 36 -10.01 -10.95 16.02
C ARG A 36 -10.10 -10.69 14.52
N PHE A 37 -10.43 -9.45 14.14
CA PHE A 37 -10.53 -9.07 12.74
C PHE A 37 -9.18 -8.85 12.09
N ILE A 38 -8.25 -8.13 12.73
CA ILE A 38 -6.89 -7.97 12.21
C ILE A 38 -6.26 -9.35 12.03
N HIS A 39 -6.47 -10.26 12.99
CA HIS A 39 -6.09 -11.66 12.85
C HIS A 39 -6.67 -12.35 11.59
N SER A 40 -7.93 -12.05 11.23
CA SER A 40 -8.55 -12.61 10.02
C SER A 40 -7.97 -12.02 8.74
N MET A 41 -7.73 -10.71 8.69
CA MET A 41 -7.04 -10.03 7.57
C MET A 41 -5.62 -10.54 7.38
N SER A 42 -4.93 -10.85 8.48
CA SER A 42 -3.59 -11.44 8.46
C SER A 42 -3.54 -12.85 7.87
N LEU A 43 -4.67 -13.50 7.59
CA LEU A 43 -4.69 -14.74 6.82
C LEU A 43 -4.49 -14.50 5.32
N ILE A 44 -4.60 -13.24 4.87
CA ILE A 44 -4.22 -12.87 3.50
C ILE A 44 -2.71 -13.03 3.38
N ASN A 45 -2.31 -14.04 2.63
CA ASN A 45 -0.93 -14.25 2.23
C ASN A 45 -0.66 -13.42 0.98
N TYR A 46 0.13 -12.36 1.13
CA TYR A 46 0.59 -11.52 0.02
C TYR A 46 1.89 -12.04 -0.61
N ASN A 47 2.28 -13.30 -0.35
CA ASN A 47 2.80 -14.14 -1.43
C ASN A 47 1.71 -14.32 -2.48
N ILE A 48 1.33 -13.19 -3.08
CA ILE A 48 0.50 -13.08 -4.25
C ILE A 48 1.17 -14.00 -5.27
N ALA A 49 0.33 -14.76 -5.98
CA ALA A 49 0.75 -15.58 -7.10
C ALA A 49 1.81 -14.81 -7.91
N LEU A 50 3.07 -15.24 -7.78
CA LEU A 50 4.15 -14.83 -8.67
C LEU A 50 3.77 -15.40 -10.04
N LEU A 51 2.90 -14.69 -10.71
CA LEU A 51 2.51 -14.95 -12.07
C LEU A 51 3.28 -13.93 -12.89
N GLU A 52 4.40 -14.42 -13.40
CA GLU A 52 5.24 -13.71 -14.33
C GLU A 52 4.97 -14.25 -15.73
N ALA A 53 4.59 -13.37 -16.65
CA ALA A 53 4.43 -13.69 -18.06
C ALA A 53 5.29 -12.71 -18.85
N GLU A 54 6.33 -13.21 -19.52
CA GLU A 54 7.22 -12.39 -20.36
C GLU A 54 7.81 -11.16 -19.61
N GLY A 55 8.21 -11.33 -18.34
CA GLY A 55 8.76 -10.26 -17.51
C GLY A 55 7.72 -9.36 -16.85
N TRP A 56 6.43 -9.56 -17.09
CA TRP A 56 5.34 -8.82 -16.44
C TRP A 56 4.85 -9.51 -15.18
N LYS A 57 4.85 -8.77 -14.08
CA LYS A 57 4.35 -9.19 -12.77
C LYS A 57 2.91 -8.73 -12.60
N PHE A 58 2.03 -9.64 -12.19
CA PHE A 58 0.59 -9.35 -12.03
C PHE A 58 0.27 -8.22 -11.03
N ILE A 59 1.22 -7.85 -10.17
CA ILE A 59 1.04 -6.90 -9.05
C ILE A 59 1.64 -5.54 -9.36
N SER A 60 2.68 -5.52 -10.20
CA SER A 60 3.55 -4.36 -10.39
C SER A 60 3.94 -4.13 -11.84
N GLY A 61 3.31 -4.83 -12.78
CA GLY A 61 3.67 -4.85 -14.18
C GLY A 61 5.17 -5.15 -14.38
N LYS A 62 5.85 -4.31 -15.15
CA LYS A 62 7.28 -4.49 -15.45
C LYS A 62 8.25 -4.06 -14.34
N TYR A 63 7.78 -3.45 -13.26
CA TYR A 63 8.67 -2.93 -12.20
C TYR A 63 9.14 -4.03 -11.25
N ASP A 64 10.41 -3.91 -10.85
CA ASP A 64 11.02 -4.85 -9.91
C ASP A 64 10.59 -4.59 -8.45
N ILE A 65 9.35 -4.97 -8.17
CA ILE A 65 8.73 -4.90 -6.83
C ILE A 65 8.83 -6.25 -6.10
N ILE A 66 9.19 -7.33 -6.81
CA ILE A 66 9.27 -8.68 -6.24
C ILE A 66 10.74 -9.03 -5.94
N PRO A 67 11.07 -9.59 -4.78
CA PRO A 67 10.16 -9.97 -3.68
C PRO A 67 9.55 -8.74 -3.01
N ILE A 68 8.27 -8.84 -2.66
CA ILE A 68 7.58 -7.80 -1.89
C ILE A 68 8.16 -7.82 -0.49
N ASP A 69 8.66 -6.66 -0.05
CA ASP A 69 9.12 -6.50 1.33
C ASP A 69 7.92 -6.42 2.26
N PHE A 70 6.98 -5.51 1.96
CA PHE A 70 5.70 -5.37 2.66
C PHE A 70 4.74 -4.44 1.90
N CYS A 71 3.46 -4.48 2.24
CA CYS A 71 2.43 -3.59 1.71
C CYS A 71 1.67 -2.86 2.82
N SER A 72 0.91 -1.83 2.45
CA SER A 72 0.13 -1.01 3.39
C SER A 72 -1.20 -0.59 2.81
N ALA A 73 -2.19 -0.44 3.69
CA ALA A 73 -3.39 0.36 3.45
C ALA A 73 -3.48 1.46 4.52
N SER A 74 -3.79 2.69 4.12
CA SER A 74 -3.71 3.85 5.00
C SER A 74 -4.96 4.72 4.93
N SER A 75 -5.51 5.02 6.10
CA SER A 75 -6.51 6.05 6.35
C SER A 75 -5.89 7.26 7.02
N GLU A 76 -6.68 8.30 7.26
CA GLU A 76 -6.26 9.46 8.08
C GLU A 76 -5.80 9.10 9.48
N LYS A 77 -6.33 8.02 10.07
CA LYS A 77 -6.05 7.67 11.47
C LYS A 77 -5.09 6.50 11.59
N TYR A 78 -5.26 5.50 10.74
CA TYR A 78 -4.60 4.21 10.88
C TYR A 78 -3.95 3.77 9.59
N SER A 79 -2.77 3.19 9.72
CA SER A 79 -2.11 2.45 8.65
C SER A 79 -1.91 1.02 9.12
N ILE A 80 -2.25 0.07 8.26
CA ILE A 80 -2.00 -1.34 8.49
C ILE A 80 -0.95 -1.82 7.50
N PHE A 81 0.13 -2.38 8.04
CA PHE A 81 1.23 -2.95 7.28
C PHE A 81 1.20 -4.46 7.36
N PHE A 82 1.55 -5.11 6.26
CA PHE A 82 1.59 -6.56 6.15
C PHE A 82 2.87 -7.01 5.47
N ASP A 83 3.56 -7.97 6.08
CA ASP A 83 4.56 -8.80 5.42
C ASP A 83 4.17 -10.29 5.54
N ASP A 84 5.11 -11.17 5.21
CA ASP A 84 4.93 -12.62 5.30
C ASP A 84 4.78 -13.14 6.73
N LYS A 85 5.36 -12.43 7.71
CA LYS A 85 5.47 -12.90 9.10
C LYS A 85 4.52 -12.20 10.05
N TYR A 86 4.16 -10.96 9.75
CA TYR A 86 3.56 -10.04 10.69
C TYR A 86 2.48 -9.18 10.03
N THR A 87 1.56 -8.75 10.89
CA THR A 87 0.65 -7.66 10.56
C THR A 87 0.72 -6.64 11.69
N VAL A 88 0.87 -5.38 11.31
CA VAL A 88 1.10 -4.29 12.25
C VAL A 88 0.10 -3.18 11.98
N LEU A 89 -0.65 -2.78 13.01
CA LEU A 89 -1.48 -1.58 12.98
C LEU A 89 -0.74 -0.45 13.68
N VAL A 90 -0.61 0.69 13.02
CA VAL A 90 -0.03 1.91 13.58
C VAL A 90 -0.94 3.11 13.34
N LYS A 91 -0.69 4.21 14.05
CA LYS A 91 -1.24 5.51 13.63
C LYS A 91 -0.56 5.98 12.34
N THR A 92 -1.34 6.53 11.41
CA THR A 92 -0.78 7.07 10.16
C THR A 92 0.08 8.29 10.46
N SER A 93 1.35 8.26 10.03
CA SER A 93 2.30 9.37 10.20
C SER A 93 1.98 10.53 9.24
N ASP A 94 2.33 11.75 9.63
CA ASP A 94 2.12 12.93 8.78
C ASP A 94 2.88 12.84 7.45
N LYS A 95 4.09 12.28 7.45
CA LYS A 95 4.86 12.08 6.20
C LYS A 95 4.17 11.14 5.22
N LEU A 96 3.51 10.10 5.72
CA LEU A 96 2.77 9.18 4.86
C LEU A 96 1.51 9.85 4.31
N LYS A 97 0.85 10.70 5.10
CA LYS A 97 -0.26 11.54 4.60
C LYS A 97 0.21 12.52 3.53
N ASP A 98 1.33 13.19 3.78
CA ASP A 98 1.93 14.14 2.86
C ASP A 98 2.30 13.46 1.54
N LEU A 99 2.78 12.21 1.57
CA LEU A 99 3.02 11.43 0.36
C LEU A 99 1.74 11.22 -0.45
N TYR A 100 0.68 10.67 0.16
CA TYR A 100 -0.57 10.42 -0.57
C TYR A 100 -1.16 11.73 -1.10
N LYS A 101 -1.12 12.79 -0.30
CA LYS A 101 -1.51 14.12 -0.73
C LYS A 101 -0.68 14.61 -1.92
N LYS A 102 0.65 14.47 -1.87
CA LYS A 102 1.56 14.82 -2.97
C LYS A 102 1.19 14.07 -4.25
N ILE A 103 1.02 12.75 -4.17
CA ILE A 103 0.62 11.94 -5.32
C ILE A 103 -0.72 12.43 -5.88
N LYS A 104 -1.71 12.63 -5.02
CA LYS A 104 -3.06 13.05 -5.40
C LYS A 104 -3.08 14.42 -6.08
N GLU A 105 -2.49 15.43 -5.44
CA GLU A 105 -2.66 16.83 -5.79
C GLU A 105 -1.64 17.35 -6.80
N THR A 106 -0.44 16.75 -6.88
CA THR A 106 0.63 17.24 -7.76
C THR A 106 0.37 16.85 -9.21
N PRO A 107 0.29 17.79 -10.17
CA PRO A 107 0.18 17.46 -11.60
C PRO A 107 1.24 16.47 -12.09
N LEU A 108 0.91 15.56 -13.01
CA LEU A 108 1.80 14.46 -13.43
C LEU A 108 3.11 14.97 -14.06
N ASP A 109 3.05 16.08 -14.79
CA ASP A 109 4.20 16.78 -15.39
C ASP A 109 5.18 17.30 -14.34
N LYS A 110 4.71 17.58 -13.12
CA LYS A 110 5.58 17.96 -11.99
C LYS A 110 6.02 16.75 -11.19
N LEU A 111 5.15 15.77 -11.01
CA LEU A 111 5.44 14.59 -10.20
C LEU A 111 6.56 13.75 -10.82
N ILE A 112 6.63 13.63 -12.15
CA ILE A 112 7.68 12.89 -12.85
C ILE A 112 9.05 13.59 -12.83
N LEU A 113 9.11 14.88 -12.47
CA LEU A 113 10.38 15.62 -12.35
C LEU A 113 11.08 15.37 -11.01
N GLU A 114 10.40 14.73 -10.07
CA GLU A 114 10.98 14.32 -8.80
C GLU A 114 11.98 13.18 -9.06
N GLU A 115 13.21 13.33 -8.60
CA GLU A 115 14.31 12.37 -8.85
C GLU A 115 13.99 10.93 -8.40
N SER A 116 13.09 10.81 -7.43
CA SER A 116 12.64 9.54 -6.86
C SER A 116 11.51 8.88 -7.64
N VAL A 117 10.82 9.58 -8.55
CA VAL A 117 9.66 9.08 -9.29
C VAL A 117 10.08 8.64 -10.69
N GLU A 118 9.75 7.40 -11.06
CA GLU A 118 10.11 6.84 -12.38
C GLU A 118 8.93 6.79 -13.35
N ALA A 119 7.73 6.67 -12.81
CA ALA A 119 6.49 6.82 -13.55
C ALA A 119 5.37 7.29 -12.65
N ALA A 120 4.39 7.95 -13.25
CA ALA A 120 3.16 8.34 -12.59
C ALA A 120 2.01 8.34 -13.59
N GLY A 121 0.81 8.04 -13.11
CA GLY A 121 -0.37 7.98 -13.96
C GLY A 121 -1.65 8.24 -13.19
N SER A 122 -2.73 8.39 -13.94
CA SER A 122 -4.08 8.59 -13.42
C SER A 122 -5.05 7.68 -14.15
N VAL A 123 -5.88 7.00 -13.37
CA VAL A 123 -6.90 6.06 -13.83
C VAL A 123 -8.27 6.55 -13.39
N SER A 124 -9.26 6.37 -14.25
CA SER A 124 -10.65 6.65 -13.91
C SER A 124 -11.15 5.64 -12.85
N GLU A 125 -12.29 5.95 -12.22
CA GLU A 125 -12.95 5.00 -11.32
C GLU A 125 -13.40 3.70 -12.01
N TYR A 126 -13.46 3.69 -13.35
CA TYR A 126 -13.79 2.53 -14.17
C TYR A 126 -12.54 1.83 -14.72
N GLY A 127 -11.34 2.33 -14.43
CA GLY A 127 -10.07 1.79 -14.90
C GLY A 127 -9.63 2.27 -16.28
N ASP A 128 -10.26 3.30 -16.83
CA ASP A 128 -9.81 3.93 -18.08
C ASP A 128 -8.57 4.78 -17.83
N ILE A 129 -7.63 4.74 -18.77
CA ILE A 129 -6.44 5.59 -18.74
C ILE A 129 -6.86 7.05 -18.91
N ILE A 130 -6.42 7.92 -18.00
CA ILE A 130 -6.61 9.36 -18.12
C ILE A 130 -5.34 10.02 -18.71
N ASP A 131 -4.19 9.83 -18.06
CA ASP A 131 -2.89 10.35 -18.49
C ASP A 131 -1.76 9.59 -17.74
N TYR A 132 -0.56 9.56 -18.33
CA TYR A 132 0.63 9.00 -17.70
C TYR A 132 1.90 9.73 -18.11
N LYS A 133 2.95 9.55 -17.31
CA LYS A 133 4.33 9.98 -17.55
C LYS A 133 5.28 8.87 -17.11
N GLY A 134 6.30 8.59 -17.91
CA GLY A 134 7.25 7.51 -17.67
C GLY A 134 7.57 6.77 -18.97
N ASP A 135 8.52 5.85 -18.89
CA ASP A 135 8.91 5.01 -20.01
C ASP A 135 7.99 3.79 -20.10
N PHE A 136 6.86 3.93 -20.79
CA PHE A 136 5.88 2.89 -21.04
C PHE A 136 5.38 2.97 -22.48
N THR A 137 5.09 1.83 -23.09
CA THR A 137 4.24 1.81 -24.29
C THR A 137 2.76 1.92 -23.90
N ASP A 138 1.92 2.28 -24.87
CA ASP A 138 0.46 2.41 -24.66
C ASP A 138 -0.21 1.07 -24.28
N GLU A 139 0.32 -0.07 -24.72
CA GLU A 139 -0.17 -1.39 -24.29
C GLU A 139 0.26 -1.71 -22.85
N GLU A 140 1.51 -1.42 -22.52
CA GLU A 140 2.06 -1.68 -21.18
C GLU A 140 1.33 -0.87 -20.10
N ILE A 141 1.04 0.41 -20.38
CA ILE A 141 0.33 1.27 -19.42
C ILE A 141 -1.11 0.81 -19.20
N LYS A 142 -1.81 0.28 -20.23
CA LYS A 142 -3.17 -0.29 -20.07
C LYS A 142 -3.18 -1.44 -19.07
N ILE A 143 -2.18 -2.30 -19.14
CA ILE A 143 -2.03 -3.43 -18.21
C ILE A 143 -1.73 -2.89 -16.81
N PHE A 144 -0.78 -1.97 -16.69
CA PHE A 144 -0.37 -1.40 -15.41
C PHE A 144 -1.52 -0.67 -14.70
N ASP A 145 -2.26 0.16 -15.42
CA ASP A 145 -3.41 0.89 -14.91
C ASP A 145 -4.56 -0.05 -14.49
N SER A 146 -4.76 -1.15 -15.22
CA SER A 146 -5.71 -2.19 -14.82
C SER A 146 -5.32 -2.84 -13.48
N ILE A 147 -4.02 -3.07 -13.27
CA ILE A 147 -3.49 -3.59 -12.00
C ILE A 147 -3.74 -2.58 -10.88
N VAL A 148 -3.41 -1.31 -11.08
CA VAL A 148 -3.62 -0.25 -10.07
C VAL A 148 -5.10 -0.09 -9.74
N ASN A 149 -5.98 -0.02 -10.74
CA ASN A 149 -7.42 0.11 -10.52
C ASN A 149 -8.00 -1.10 -9.75
N THR A 150 -7.57 -2.31 -10.10
CA THR A 150 -7.99 -3.53 -9.39
C THR A 150 -7.59 -3.48 -7.91
N ASN A 151 -6.36 -3.02 -7.62
CA ASN A 151 -5.90 -2.84 -6.25
C ASN A 151 -6.65 -1.72 -5.53
N ASP A 152 -6.93 -0.58 -6.19
CA ASP A 152 -7.74 0.50 -5.62
C ASP A 152 -9.12 0.00 -5.18
N ILE A 153 -9.79 -0.80 -6.01
CA ILE A 153 -11.09 -1.42 -5.70
C ILE A 153 -10.94 -2.40 -4.53
N LEU A 154 -9.92 -3.25 -4.55
CA LEU A 154 -9.69 -4.24 -3.50
C LEU A 154 -9.41 -3.57 -2.14
N PHE A 155 -8.57 -2.54 -2.11
CA PHE A 155 -8.25 -1.81 -0.89
C PHE A 155 -9.44 -0.99 -0.37
N LYS A 156 -10.27 -0.41 -1.24
CA LYS A 156 -11.54 0.22 -0.84
C LYS A 156 -12.48 -0.80 -0.19
N LEU A 157 -12.67 -1.97 -0.82
CA LEU A 157 -13.48 -3.05 -0.25
C LEU A 157 -12.92 -3.52 1.11
N GLN A 158 -11.60 -3.67 1.22
CA GLN A 158 -10.97 -4.00 2.49
C GLN A 158 -11.22 -2.92 3.55
N ALA A 159 -11.14 -1.64 3.20
CA ALA A 159 -11.43 -0.53 4.10
C ALA A 159 -12.90 -0.46 4.53
N ASP A 160 -13.83 -0.79 3.63
CA ASP A 160 -15.26 -0.95 3.93
C ASP A 160 -15.49 -2.09 4.92
N MET A 161 -14.95 -3.28 4.61
CA MET A 161 -15.04 -4.45 5.48
C MET A 161 -14.42 -4.17 6.85
N LEU A 162 -13.25 -3.55 6.88
CA LEU A 162 -12.58 -3.09 8.09
C LEU A 162 -13.48 -2.16 8.89
N SER A 163 -14.09 -1.17 8.24
CA SER A 163 -14.96 -0.20 8.93
C SER A 163 -16.20 -0.84 9.52
N VAL A 164 -16.87 -1.71 8.76
CA VAL A 164 -18.09 -2.38 9.20
C VAL A 164 -17.80 -3.37 10.32
N VAL A 165 -16.74 -4.17 10.22
CA VAL A 165 -16.51 -5.30 11.13
C VAL A 165 -15.73 -4.87 12.38
N SER A 166 -14.73 -4.00 12.24
CA SER A 166 -14.00 -3.51 13.41
C SER A 166 -14.74 -2.38 14.11
N GLY A 167 -15.46 -1.51 13.40
CA GLY A 167 -15.97 -0.26 13.98
C GLY A 167 -14.91 0.86 14.04
N LEU A 168 -13.67 0.60 13.61
CA LEU A 168 -12.73 1.67 13.30
C LEU A 168 -13.18 2.40 12.04
N ILE A 169 -13.15 3.72 12.07
CA ILE A 169 -13.44 4.51 10.87
C ILE A 169 -12.17 4.55 10.02
N TRP A 170 -12.14 3.76 8.94
CA TRP A 170 -11.05 3.76 7.94
C TRP A 170 -11.19 4.82 6.87
N TYR A 171 -12.25 5.62 6.96
CA TYR A 171 -12.53 6.71 6.04
C TYR A 171 -12.17 8.09 6.63
N PRO A 172 -11.60 9.00 5.81
CA PRO A 172 -11.26 8.80 4.40
C PRO A 172 -10.02 7.90 4.22
N LEU A 173 -10.11 6.98 3.25
CA LEU A 173 -8.97 6.17 2.80
C LEU A 173 -8.04 7.07 1.99
N LEU A 174 -6.76 7.09 2.34
CA LEU A 174 -5.75 7.92 1.69
C LEU A 174 -5.15 7.22 0.49
N GLY A 175 -4.83 5.93 0.65
CA GLY A 175 -4.16 5.16 -0.37
C GLY A 175 -3.56 3.87 0.14
N TRP A 176 -2.74 3.26 -0.71
CA TRP A 176 -2.01 2.04 -0.42
C TRP A 176 -0.66 2.07 -1.12
N PHE A 177 0.24 1.19 -0.68
CA PHE A 177 1.48 0.95 -1.39
C PHE A 177 1.92 -0.51 -1.30
N ILE A 178 2.73 -0.92 -2.28
CA ILE A 178 3.42 -2.20 -2.32
C ILE A 178 4.90 -1.90 -2.47
N LYS A 179 5.66 -2.19 -1.42
CA LYS A 179 7.09 -1.91 -1.37
C LYS A 179 7.87 -3.16 -1.74
N GLY A 180 8.66 -3.05 -2.79
CA GLY A 180 9.62 -4.08 -3.18
C GLY A 180 11.05 -3.73 -2.80
N LYS A 181 11.98 -4.44 -3.42
CA LYS A 181 13.42 -4.21 -3.23
C LYS A 181 13.88 -2.91 -3.88
N GLU A 182 13.55 -2.72 -5.16
CA GLU A 182 14.03 -1.58 -5.96
C GLU A 182 12.97 -0.49 -6.11
N HIS A 183 11.70 -0.89 -6.26
CA HIS A 183 10.59 0.03 -6.52
C HIS A 183 9.45 -0.16 -5.53
N THR A 184 8.78 0.96 -5.24
CA THR A 184 7.54 1.02 -4.47
C THR A 184 6.45 1.57 -5.38
N LEU A 185 5.37 0.80 -5.54
CA LEU A 185 4.16 1.29 -6.18
C LEU A 185 3.26 1.90 -5.12
N CYS A 186 2.91 3.17 -5.29
CA CYS A 186 2.00 3.90 -4.41
C CYS A 186 0.78 4.35 -5.20
N SER A 187 -0.42 4.16 -4.63
CA SER A 187 -1.66 4.72 -5.16
C SER A 187 -2.35 5.57 -4.11
N SER A 188 -2.86 6.73 -4.53
CA SER A 188 -3.79 7.58 -3.79
C SER A 188 -5.20 7.52 -4.37
N LEU A 189 -5.63 6.32 -4.81
CA LEU A 189 -6.97 6.01 -5.33
C LEU A 189 -7.32 6.79 -6.61
N GLY A 190 -6.97 6.24 -7.77
CA GLY A 190 -7.14 6.87 -9.08
C GLY A 190 -5.91 7.62 -9.57
N LYS A 191 -4.88 7.76 -8.73
CA LYS A 191 -3.59 8.36 -9.12
C LYS A 191 -2.45 7.66 -8.42
N TRP A 192 -1.41 7.34 -9.18
CA TRP A 192 -0.34 6.49 -8.72
C TRP A 192 1.03 7.02 -9.10
N ALA A 193 2.04 6.57 -8.38
CA ALA A 193 3.44 6.84 -8.65
C ALA A 193 4.28 5.59 -8.35
N VAL A 194 5.27 5.35 -9.19
CA VAL A 194 6.34 4.38 -8.94
C VAL A 194 7.56 5.14 -8.44
N ILE A 195 7.94 4.84 -7.19
CA ILE A 195 8.97 5.55 -6.44
C ILE A 195 10.13 4.58 -6.17
N LYS A 196 11.36 5.04 -6.31
CA LYS A 196 12.55 4.29 -5.87
C LYS A 196 12.40 3.91 -4.39
N SER A 197 12.51 2.62 -4.09
CA SER A 197 12.29 2.09 -2.74
C SER A 197 13.28 2.63 -1.71
N GLU A 198 14.47 3.10 -2.12
CA GLU A 198 15.42 3.75 -1.22
C GLU A 198 14.86 5.10 -0.72
N SER A 199 14.34 5.92 -1.64
CA SER A 199 13.78 7.24 -1.36
C SER A 199 12.49 7.11 -0.57
N PHE A 200 11.65 6.12 -0.90
CA PHE A 200 10.37 5.88 -0.22
C PHE A 200 10.50 5.69 1.30
N ARG A 201 11.67 5.27 1.79
CA ARG A 201 11.95 5.06 3.22
C ARG A 201 11.74 6.32 4.06
N GLU A 202 11.79 7.50 3.48
CA GLU A 202 11.58 8.76 4.21
C GLU A 202 10.14 8.96 4.66
N TYR A 203 9.15 8.46 3.89
CA TYR A 203 7.72 8.66 4.14
C TYR A 203 7.15 7.73 5.21
N ILE A 204 7.78 6.58 5.40
CA ILE A 204 7.37 5.58 6.38
C ILE A 204 8.10 5.71 7.72
N ARG A 205 9.04 6.66 7.86
CA ARG A 205 9.78 6.95 9.09
C ARG A 205 9.03 7.84 10.07
#